data_AF-A0A222X9C1-F1
#
_entry.id   AF-A0A222X9C1-F1
#
_cell.length_a   1.000
_cell.length_b   1.000
_cell.length_c   1.000
_cell.angle_alpha   90.00
_cell.angle_beta   90.00
_cell.angle_gamma   90.00
#
_symmetry.space_group_name_H-M   'P 1'
#
loop_
_entity.id
_entity.type
_entity.pdbx_description
1 polymer ?
#
loop_
_entity_poly.entity_id
_entity_poly.type
_entity_poly.pdbx_seq_one_letter_code
_entity_poly.pdbx_strand_id
1 'polypeptide(L)'
;MVKPVQTRASVSVASSTLSEGRMLELAEKAAMSGDSDAGRFRVEARTPHSTTVSLRDHIEGAELIRFEVRTDRAVGRTTARTAITFFRTKDGGVNALIPMAKRKLLGFSAYEIFMDWYVAAVVREDPNAIVTLVDGKD
;
A
#
# COMPACT_ATOMS: atom_id res chain seq x y z
N MET A 1 -20.06 -9.19 0.99
CA MET A 1 -19.03 -10.11 0.46
C MET A 1 -17.84 -10.08 1.40
N VAL A 2 -17.45 -11.21 1.98
CA VAL A 2 -16.33 -11.28 2.93
C VAL A 2 -15.02 -11.11 2.14
N LYS A 3 -14.19 -10.14 2.51
CA LYS A 3 -12.87 -9.92 1.91
C LYS A 3 -11.79 -10.60 2.76
N PRO A 4 -10.64 -10.99 2.18
CA PRO A 4 -9.51 -11.47 2.96
C PRO A 4 -9.04 -10.45 4.01
N VAL A 5 -8.58 -10.93 5.17
CA VAL A 5 -8.08 -10.06 6.27
C VAL A 5 -6.97 -9.12 5.79
N GLN A 6 -6.08 -9.60 4.93
CA GLN A 6 -4.98 -8.83 4.35
C GLN A 6 -5.42 -7.57 3.60
N THR A 7 -6.68 -7.46 3.16
CA THR A 7 -7.20 -6.23 2.54
C THR A 7 -7.32 -5.06 3.53
N ARG A 8 -7.25 -5.33 4.83
CA ARG A 8 -7.26 -4.33 5.91
C ARG A 8 -5.87 -3.78 6.21
N ALA A 9 -4.83 -4.40 5.66
CA ALA A 9 -3.46 -3.93 5.83
C ALA A 9 -3.34 -2.51 5.30
N SER A 10 -2.79 -1.62 6.12
CA SER A 10 -2.69 -0.21 5.79
C SER A 10 -1.63 0.48 6.64
N VAL A 11 -1.12 1.58 6.11
CA VAL A 11 -0.28 2.53 6.82
C VAL A 11 -1.02 3.86 6.87
N SER A 12 -1.09 4.44 8.07
CA SER A 12 -1.50 5.81 8.30
C SER A 12 -0.31 6.57 8.88
N VAL A 13 0.08 7.68 8.26
CA VAL A 13 1.13 8.56 8.76
C VAL A 13 0.58 9.96 8.95
N ALA A 14 0.98 10.65 10.01
CA ALA A 14 0.68 12.06 10.23
C ALA A 14 1.97 12.83 10.52
N SER A 15 2.26 13.83 9.69
CA SER A 15 3.41 14.72 9.83
C SER A 15 2.97 16.16 10.06
N SER A 16 3.72 16.90 10.86
CA SER A 16 3.54 18.35 11.02
C SER A 16 4.37 19.19 10.04
N THR A 17 5.34 18.59 9.35
CA THR A 17 6.31 19.32 8.51
C THR A 17 6.14 19.02 7.02
N LEU A 18 5.69 17.82 6.65
CA LEU A 18 5.53 17.42 5.26
C LEU A 18 4.22 17.93 4.66
N SER A 19 4.30 18.39 3.41
CA SER A 19 3.12 18.73 2.61
C SER A 19 2.46 17.48 2.03
N GLU A 20 1.20 17.62 1.60
CA GLU A 20 0.49 16.54 0.88
C GLU A 20 1.25 16.09 -0.37
N GLY A 21 1.76 17.04 -1.15
CA GLY A 21 2.59 16.76 -2.32
C GLY A 21 3.80 15.90 -1.97
N ARG A 22 4.53 16.26 -0.91
CA ARG A 22 5.71 15.52 -0.49
C ARG A 22 5.38 14.12 0.02
N MET A 23 4.32 13.97 0.81
CA MET A 23 3.85 12.66 1.27
C MET A 23 3.59 11.70 0.12
N LEU A 24 3.03 12.21 -0.97
CA LEU A 24 2.67 11.40 -2.13
C LEU A 24 3.87 11.13 -3.04
N GLU A 25 4.80 12.09 -3.18
CA GLU A 25 6.11 11.84 -3.81
C GLU A 25 6.90 10.74 -3.09
N LEU A 26 6.89 10.71 -1.76
CA LEU A 26 7.54 9.66 -0.97
C LEU A 26 6.88 8.30 -1.19
N ALA A 27 5.55 8.26 -1.35
CA ALA A 27 4.84 7.05 -1.72
C ALA A 27 5.26 6.55 -3.12
N GLU A 28 5.35 7.44 -4.10
CA GLU A 28 5.81 7.07 -5.45
C GLU A 28 7.25 6.54 -5.43
N LYS A 29 8.14 7.18 -4.68
CA LYS A 29 9.53 6.71 -4.49
C LYS A 29 9.60 5.35 -3.80
N ALA A 30 8.77 5.12 -2.78
CA ALA A 30 8.68 3.83 -2.11
C ALA A 30 8.22 2.74 -3.08
N ALA A 31 7.23 3.04 -3.93
CA ALA A 31 6.78 2.13 -4.98
C ALA A 31 7.92 1.81 -5.98
N MET A 32 8.75 2.79 -6.34
CA MET A 32 9.90 2.58 -7.24
C MET A 32 11.09 1.85 -6.58
N SER A 33 11.21 1.92 -5.26
CA SER A 33 12.34 1.32 -4.52
C SER A 33 12.14 -0.16 -4.20
N GLY A 34 10.89 -0.63 -4.23
CA GLY A 34 10.54 -2.03 -4.06
C GLY A 34 10.51 -2.78 -5.39
N ASP A 35 11.67 -3.15 -5.94
CA ASP A 35 11.69 -4.27 -6.89
C ASP A 35 11.54 -5.54 -6.06
N SER A 36 10.40 -6.21 -6.19
CA SER A 36 10.13 -7.44 -5.45
C SER A 36 10.07 -8.60 -6.43
N ASP A 37 10.51 -9.77 -6.00
CA ASP A 37 10.35 -11.00 -6.79
C ASP A 37 8.87 -11.30 -7.14
N ALA A 38 7.93 -10.71 -6.39
CA ALA A 38 6.49 -10.91 -6.56
C ALA A 38 5.85 -10.01 -7.63
N GLY A 39 6.56 -9.00 -8.14
CA GLY A 39 6.01 -8.09 -9.14
C GLY A 39 6.63 -6.70 -9.10
N ARG A 40 6.26 -5.90 -10.10
CA ARG A 40 6.67 -4.50 -10.26
C ARG A 40 5.53 -3.56 -9.92
N PHE A 41 5.83 -2.53 -9.12
CA PHE A 41 4.90 -1.44 -8.89
C PHE A 41 4.84 -0.47 -10.06
N ARG A 42 3.66 0.10 -10.29
CA ARG A 42 3.42 1.17 -11.26
C ARG A 42 2.51 2.22 -10.65
N VAL A 43 2.90 3.49 -10.78
CA VAL A 43 2.01 4.63 -10.50
C VAL A 43 1.03 4.76 -11.67
N GLU A 44 -0.26 4.59 -11.39
CA GLU A 44 -1.32 4.58 -12.40
C GLU A 44 -1.96 5.96 -12.56
N ALA A 45 -2.16 6.67 -11.45
CA ALA A 45 -2.80 7.99 -11.46
C ALA A 45 -2.31 8.85 -10.30
N ARG A 46 -2.25 10.16 -10.55
CA ARG A 46 -1.84 11.17 -9.57
C ARG A 46 -2.85 12.31 -9.55
N THR A 47 -3.36 12.63 -8.36
CA THR A 47 -4.19 13.81 -8.09
C THR A 47 -3.50 14.66 -7.01
N PRO A 48 -3.96 15.89 -6.72
CA PRO A 48 -3.38 16.69 -5.65
C PRO A 48 -3.37 16.00 -4.27
N HIS A 49 -4.36 15.15 -4.00
CA HIS A 49 -4.59 14.53 -2.68
C HIS A 49 -4.45 13.00 -2.70
N SER A 50 -4.08 12.40 -3.83
CA SER A 50 -3.88 10.95 -3.89
C SER A 50 -2.92 10.51 -4.98
N THR A 51 -2.34 9.32 -4.78
CA THR A 51 -1.62 8.57 -5.81
C THR A 51 -2.13 7.13 -5.81
N THR A 52 -2.41 6.59 -6.99
CA THR A 52 -2.86 5.21 -7.17
C THR A 52 -1.71 4.38 -7.70
N VAL A 53 -1.44 3.27 -7.03
CA VAL A 53 -0.34 2.35 -7.36
C VAL A 53 -0.92 0.96 -7.63
N SER A 54 -0.45 0.32 -8.69
CA SER A 54 -0.72 -1.08 -8.98
C SER A 54 0.56 -1.91 -8.81
N LEU A 55 0.40 -3.13 -8.32
CA LEU A 55 1.41 -4.18 -8.34
C LEU A 55 1.02 -5.17 -9.43
N ARG A 56 1.95 -5.44 -10.34
CA ARG A 56 1.74 -6.36 -11.46
C ARG A 56 2.75 -7.48 -11.44
N ASP A 57 2.30 -8.68 -11.76
CA ASP A 57 3.15 -9.86 -11.92
C ASP A 57 4.20 -9.63 -13.02
N HIS A 58 5.43 -10.11 -12.81
CA HIS A 58 6.54 -9.95 -13.77
C HIS A 58 6.39 -10.81 -15.02
N ILE A 59 5.70 -11.95 -14.93
CA ILE A 59 5.58 -12.94 -16.00
C ILE A 59 4.37 -12.62 -16.88
N GLU A 60 3.19 -12.53 -16.26
CA GLU A 60 1.92 -12.36 -16.97
C GLU A 60 1.51 -10.89 -17.14
N GLY A 61 2.16 -9.97 -16.41
CA GLY A 61 1.78 -8.54 -16.39
C GLY A 61 0.41 -8.27 -15.74
N ALA A 62 -0.20 -9.31 -15.16
CA ALA A 62 -1.51 -9.25 -14.54
C ALA A 62 -1.46 -8.41 -13.27
N GLU A 63 -2.46 -7.55 -13.08
CA GLU A 63 -2.59 -6.76 -11.86
C GLU A 63 -2.95 -7.65 -10.67
N LEU A 64 -2.10 -7.65 -9.64
CA LEU A 64 -2.24 -8.45 -8.43
C LEU A 64 -2.90 -7.65 -7.31
N ILE A 65 -2.45 -6.42 -7.10
CA ILE A 65 -2.95 -5.49 -6.08
C ILE A 65 -3.06 -4.10 -6.68
N ARG A 66 -4.11 -3.36 -6.34
CA ARG A 66 -4.17 -1.90 -6.49
C ARG A 66 -4.43 -1.30 -5.13
N PHE A 67 -3.73 -0.22 -4.84
CA PHE A 67 -3.99 0.57 -3.65
C PHE A 67 -3.86 2.06 -3.94
N GLU A 68 -4.51 2.85 -3.11
CA GLU A 68 -4.42 4.30 -3.13
C GLU A 68 -3.66 4.75 -1.89
N VAL A 69 -2.80 5.76 -2.04
CA VAL A 69 -2.33 6.58 -0.92
C VAL A 69 -3.07 7.90 -1.02
N ARG A 70 -3.87 8.21 -0.01
CA ARG A 70 -4.65 9.46 0.06
C ARG A 70 -4.13 10.34 1.17
N THR A 71 -3.95 11.61 0.87
CA THR A 71 -3.61 12.62 1.86
C THR A 71 -4.80 13.47 2.22
N ASP A 72 -4.72 14.02 3.43
CA ASP A 72 -5.60 15.07 3.90
C ASP A 72 -4.81 15.98 4.83
N ARG A 73 -5.09 17.29 4.79
CA ARG A 73 -4.46 18.26 5.68
C ARG A 73 -5.48 18.87 6.61
N ALA A 74 -5.34 18.59 7.89
CA ALA A 74 -6.21 19.09 8.94
C ALA A 74 -5.41 19.50 10.18
N VAL A 75 -5.80 20.60 10.82
CA VAL A 75 -5.25 21.06 12.12
C VAL A 75 -3.70 21.15 12.10
N GLY A 76 -3.14 21.68 11.01
CA GLY A 76 -1.70 21.86 10.85
C GLY A 76 -0.89 20.59 10.58
N ARG A 77 -1.54 19.42 10.44
CA ARG A 77 -0.89 18.15 10.11
C ARG A 77 -1.36 17.62 8.76
N THR A 78 -0.42 17.06 8.02
CA THR A 78 -0.70 16.28 6.81
C THR A 78 -0.79 14.82 7.20
N THR A 79 -1.94 14.21 6.96
CA THR A 79 -2.14 12.77 7.11
C THR A 79 -2.06 12.10 5.74
N ALA A 80 -1.55 10.88 5.70
CA ALA A 80 -1.54 10.02 4.53
C ALA A 80 -2.00 8.63 4.93
N ARG A 81 -2.92 8.02 4.18
CA ARG A 81 -3.43 6.67 4.44
C ARG A 81 -3.41 5.81 3.20
N THR A 82 -2.99 4.57 3.35
CA THR A 82 -3.02 3.58 2.27
C THR A 82 -4.30 2.73 2.35
N ALA A 83 -4.87 2.37 1.20
CA ALA A 83 -6.02 1.48 1.14
C ALA A 83 -5.98 0.59 -0.11
N ILE A 84 -6.09 -0.73 0.08
CA ILE A 84 -6.20 -1.69 -1.03
C ILE A 84 -7.59 -1.59 -1.66
N THR A 85 -7.63 -1.23 -2.94
CA THR A 85 -8.86 -1.01 -3.71
C THR A 85 -9.17 -2.18 -4.65
N PHE A 86 -8.14 -2.90 -5.11
CA PHE A 86 -8.28 -4.13 -5.90
C PHE A 86 -7.25 -5.16 -5.43
N PHE A 87 -7.61 -6.44 -5.52
CA PHE A 87 -6.73 -7.54 -5.16
C PHE A 87 -7.11 -8.82 -5.90
N ARG A 88 -6.12 -9.67 -6.12
CA ARG A 88 -6.29 -11.08 -6.53
C ARG A 88 -5.89 -12.01 -5.40
N THR A 89 -6.63 -13.11 -5.27
CA THR A 89 -6.28 -14.22 -4.40
C THR A 89 -5.78 -15.39 -5.22
N LYS A 90 -5.01 -16.29 -4.60
CA LYS A 90 -4.65 -17.56 -5.25
C LYS A 90 -5.91 -18.42 -5.38
N ASP A 91 -6.52 -18.42 -6.57
CA ASP A 91 -7.70 -19.21 -6.86
C ASP A 91 -7.29 -20.49 -7.62
N GLY A 92 -7.49 -21.66 -6.99
CA GLY A 92 -7.19 -22.96 -7.59
C GLY A 92 -6.87 -24.07 -6.59
N GLY A 93 -7.30 -25.30 -6.92
CA GLY A 93 -7.07 -26.49 -6.11
C GLY A 93 -7.64 -26.38 -4.69
N VAL A 94 -6.86 -26.80 -3.70
CA VAL A 94 -7.25 -26.78 -2.28
C VAL A 94 -7.55 -25.36 -1.76
N ASN A 95 -7.00 -24.30 -2.38
CA ASN A 95 -7.29 -22.92 -1.96
C ASN A 95 -8.74 -22.50 -2.19
N ALA A 96 -9.46 -23.16 -3.11
CA ALA A 96 -10.88 -22.90 -3.32
C ALA A 96 -11.72 -23.29 -2.08
N LEU A 97 -11.25 -24.27 -1.29
CA LEU A 97 -11.88 -24.74 -0.05
C LEU A 97 -11.57 -23.84 1.16
N ILE A 98 -10.58 -22.94 1.05
CA ILE A 98 -10.24 -22.00 2.12
C ILE A 98 -11.29 -20.87 2.12
N PRO A 99 -11.90 -20.55 3.28
CA PRO A 99 -12.81 -19.42 3.41
C PRO A 99 -12.18 -18.13 2.90
N MET A 100 -12.95 -17.31 2.19
CA MET A 100 -12.44 -16.07 1.56
C MET A 100 -11.69 -15.16 2.55
N ALA A 101 -12.13 -15.09 3.81
CA ALA A 101 -11.45 -14.32 4.87
C ALA A 101 -9.99 -14.75 5.10
N LYS A 102 -9.69 -16.04 4.93
CA LYS A 102 -8.37 -16.64 5.20
C LYS A 102 -7.50 -16.79 3.95
N ARG A 103 -8.01 -16.41 2.76
CA ARG A 103 -7.22 -16.50 1.53
C ARG A 103 -6.10 -15.47 1.55
N LYS A 104 -4.96 -15.82 0.96
CA LYS A 104 -3.82 -14.91 0.83
C LYS A 104 -3.92 -14.13 -0.48
N LEU A 105 -3.61 -12.84 -0.40
CA LEU A 105 -3.47 -11.93 -1.53
C LEU A 105 -2.19 -12.27 -2.28
N LEU A 106 -2.28 -12.32 -3.60
CA LEU A 106 -1.11 -12.41 -4.46
C LEU A 106 -0.34 -11.08 -4.38
N GLY A 107 0.98 -11.14 -4.23
CA GLY A 107 1.83 -9.94 -4.13
C GLY A 107 1.76 -9.19 -2.80
N PHE A 108 1.15 -9.76 -1.75
CA PHE A 108 1.03 -9.08 -0.45
C PHE A 108 2.37 -8.75 0.20
N SER A 109 3.39 -9.60 0.05
CA SER A 109 4.73 -9.34 0.57
C SER A 109 5.36 -8.08 -0.05
N ALA A 110 5.14 -7.84 -1.34
CA ALA A 110 5.57 -6.61 -2.00
C ALA A 110 4.86 -5.40 -1.41
N TYR A 111 3.56 -5.52 -1.11
CA TYR A 111 2.80 -4.46 -0.46
C TYR A 111 3.31 -4.17 0.96
N GLU A 112 3.72 -5.17 1.73
CA GLU A 112 4.41 -4.98 3.02
C GLU A 112 5.72 -4.22 2.84
N ILE A 113 6.55 -4.61 1.88
CA ILE A 113 7.81 -3.92 1.55
C ILE A 113 7.53 -2.45 1.18
N PHE A 114 6.50 -2.18 0.37
CA PHE A 114 6.09 -0.81 0.05
C PHE A 114 5.74 -0.01 1.32
N MET A 115 4.95 -0.59 2.24
CA MET A 115 4.57 0.06 3.49
C MET A 115 5.80 0.41 4.33
N ASP A 116 6.75 -0.51 4.45
CA ASP A 116 7.99 -0.30 5.20
C ASP A 116 8.85 0.82 4.58
N TRP A 117 9.06 0.78 3.27
CA TRP A 117 9.80 1.85 2.56
C TRP A 117 9.13 3.20 2.68
N TYR A 118 7.80 3.25 2.60
CA TYR A 118 7.06 4.48 2.72
C TYR A 118 7.19 5.09 4.11
N VAL A 119 6.99 4.28 5.16
CA VAL A 119 7.19 4.70 6.55
C VAL A 119 8.63 5.17 6.78
N ALA A 120 9.62 4.40 6.34
CA ALA A 120 11.02 4.76 6.50
C ALA A 120 11.37 6.07 5.79
N ALA A 121 10.81 6.31 4.61
CA ALA A 121 11.02 7.55 3.86
C ALA A 121 10.40 8.76 4.57
N VAL A 122 9.19 8.62 5.12
CA VAL A 122 8.53 9.69 5.87
C VAL A 122 9.25 9.99 7.17
N VAL A 123 9.58 8.97 7.98
CA VAL A 123 10.26 9.14 9.27
C VAL A 123 11.67 9.73 9.10
N ARG A 124 12.33 9.48 7.97
CA ARG A 124 13.62 10.09 7.66
C ARG A 124 13.52 11.61 7.48
N GLU A 125 12.42 12.12 6.92
CA GLU A 125 12.21 13.56 6.71
C GLU A 125 11.50 14.25 7.85
N ASP A 126 10.63 13.53 8.57
CA ASP A 126 10.00 13.97 9.81
C ASP A 126 10.11 12.89 10.88
N PRO A 127 11.18 12.93 11.72
CA PRO A 127 11.36 11.97 12.80
C PRO A 127 10.24 11.98 13.85
N ASN A 128 9.42 13.03 13.88
CA ASN A 128 8.27 13.16 14.80
C ASN A 128 6.95 12.71 14.17
N ALA A 129 6.98 12.14 12.96
CA ALA A 129 5.79 11.64 12.29
C ALA A 129 5.13 10.52 13.12
N ILE A 130 3.81 10.61 13.28
CA ILE A 130 3.02 9.59 13.96
C ILE A 130 2.65 8.53 12.92
N VAL A 131 3.09 7.30 13.14
CA VAL A 131 2.83 6.16 12.25
C VAL A 131 1.90 5.18 12.94
N THR A 132 0.89 4.73 12.21
CA THR A 132 0.03 3.61 12.60
C THR A 132 0.05 2.60 11.46
N LEU A 133 0.50 1.39 11.75
CA LEU A 133 0.54 0.29 10.81
C LEU A 133 -0.47 -0.76 11.26
N VAL A 134 -1.35 -1.15 10.35
CA VAL A 134 -2.24 -2.29 10.51
C VAL A 134 -1.65 -3.39 9.66
N ASP A 135 -1.13 -4.44 10.30
CA ASP A 135 -0.69 -5.62 9.57
C ASP A 135 -1.91 -6.46 9.17
N GLY A 136 -1.80 -7.15 8.04
CA GLY A 136 -2.88 -7.97 7.49
C GLY A 136 -2.89 -9.39 8.03
N LYS A 137 -2.32 -9.63 9.23
CA LYS A 137 -1.95 -10.98 9.68
C LYS A 137 -2.98 -11.66 10.58
N ASP A 138 -3.88 -10.91 11.23
CA ASP A 138 -4.88 -11.41 12.19
C ASP A 138 -6.36 -11.14 11.82
#